data_AF-A0A6G3XBY8-F1
#
_entry.id   AF-A0A6G3XBY8-F1
#
_cell.length_a   1.000
_cell.length_b   1.000
_cell.length_c   1.000
_cell.angle_alpha   90.00
_cell.angle_beta   90.00
_cell.angle_gamma   90.00
#
_symmetry.space_group_name_H-M   'P 1'
#
loop_
_entity.id
_entity.type
_entity.pdbx_description
1 polymer ?
#
loop_
_entity_poly.entity_id
_entity_poly.type
_entity_poly.pdbx_seq_one_letter_code
_entity_poly.pdbx_strand_id
1 'polypeptide(L)'
;EHGKSVRGARVLLLGVTYKPDSADQEAAPAREIATRLMDMGAQIGYHDPHVLDWRVRERPVPRADSLYEAAAAADLTVLLQQHRTYDL
;
A
#
# COMPACT_ATOMS: atom_id res chain seq x y z
N GLU A 1 -23.23 -5.99 13.30
CA GLU A 1 -21.84 -5.97 12.77
C GLU A 1 -21.74 -4.82 11.78
N HIS A 2 -20.84 -3.86 12.00
CA HIS A 2 -20.66 -2.72 11.09
C HIS A 2 -19.46 -3.00 10.18
N GLY A 3 -19.71 -3.55 8.99
CA GLY A 3 -18.70 -3.68 7.94
C GLY A 3 -18.67 -2.41 7.09
N LYS A 4 -17.48 -1.82 6.91
CA LYS A 4 -17.29 -0.77 5.91
C LYS A 4 -17.10 -1.44 4.55
N SER A 5 -17.82 -0.98 3.53
CA SER A 5 -17.64 -1.49 2.17
C SER A 5 -16.22 -1.16 1.68
N VAL A 6 -15.58 -2.11 1.00
CA VAL A 6 -14.29 -1.88 0.33
C VAL A 6 -14.44 -0.89 -0.82
N ARG A 7 -15.63 -0.82 -1.42
CA ARG A 7 -15.91 0.12 -2.50
C ARG A 7 -15.82 1.56 -1.99
N GLY A 8 -14.88 2.32 -2.53
CA GLY A 8 -14.61 3.70 -2.13
C GLY A 8 -13.76 3.85 -0.86
N ALA A 9 -13.36 2.75 -0.21
CA ALA A 9 -12.48 2.81 0.94
C ALA A 9 -11.08 3.28 0.54
N ARG A 10 -10.46 4.11 1.38
CA ARG A 10 -9.05 4.51 1.24
C ARG A 10 -8.18 3.47 1.93
N VAL A 11 -7.36 2.77 1.17
CA VAL A 11 -6.44 1.75 1.69
C VAL A 11 -5.00 2.20 1.50
N LEU A 12 -4.24 2.22 2.59
CA LEU A 12 -2.80 2.47 2.56
C LEU A 12 -2.04 1.15 2.65
N LEU A 13 -1.14 0.89 1.69
CA LEU A 13 -0.24 -0.26 1.72
C LEU A 13 1.14 0.17 2.22
N LEU A 14 1.65 -0.48 3.26
CA LEU A 14 2.98 -0.22 3.81
C LEU A 14 3.97 -1.27 3.35
N GLY A 15 4.94 -0.82 2.56
CA GLY A 15 6.01 -1.64 2.00
C GLY A 15 5.51 -2.45 0.81
N VAL A 16 6.00 -2.14 -0.39
CA VAL A 16 5.57 -2.77 -1.65
C VAL A 16 6.65 -3.66 -2.26
N THR A 17 7.75 -3.85 -1.54
CA THR A 17 8.91 -4.65 -1.95
C THR A 17 8.86 -6.06 -1.39
N TYR A 18 9.55 -6.96 -2.06
CA TYR A 18 9.62 -8.38 -1.71
C TYR A 18 10.49 -8.63 -0.46
N LYS A 19 11.55 -7.83 -0.28
CA LYS A 19 12.49 -7.93 0.83
C LYS A 19 12.49 -6.66 1.67
N PRO A 20 12.62 -6.77 2.99
CA PRO A 20 12.78 -5.60 3.84
C PRO A 20 14.03 -4.82 3.43
N ASP A 21 13.91 -3.49 3.52
CA ASP A 21 14.98 -2.52 3.27
C ASP A 21 15.64 -2.59 1.88
N SER A 22 14.93 -3.13 0.88
CA SER A 22 15.38 -3.27 -0.51
C SER A 22 14.34 -2.75 -1.49
N ALA A 23 14.76 -2.30 -2.67
CA ALA A 23 13.87 -1.86 -3.76
C ALA A 23 13.37 -2.99 -4.67
N ASP A 24 13.68 -4.25 -4.34
CA ASP A 24 13.28 -5.44 -5.11
C ASP A 24 11.75 -5.64 -5.06
N GLN A 25 11.09 -5.60 -6.22
CA GLN A 25 9.64 -5.75 -6.35
C GLN A 25 9.22 -7.01 -7.13
N GLU A 26 10.16 -7.81 -7.64
CA GLU A 26 9.91 -8.77 -8.73
C GLU A 26 8.97 -9.93 -8.31
N ALA A 27 8.86 -10.20 -7.01
CA ALA A 27 7.97 -11.21 -6.43
C ALA A 27 7.11 -10.67 -5.27
N ALA A 28 6.95 -9.36 -5.15
CA ALA A 28 6.21 -8.77 -4.04
C ALA A 28 4.69 -9.06 -4.15
N PRO A 29 4.03 -9.58 -3.10
CA PRO A 29 2.58 -9.83 -3.11
C PRO A 29 1.76 -8.54 -3.22
N ALA A 30 2.39 -7.38 -2.98
CA ALA A 30 1.75 -6.06 -3.00
C ALA A 30 1.01 -5.75 -4.31
N ARG A 31 1.55 -6.17 -5.47
CA ARG A 31 0.87 -5.93 -6.76
C ARG A 31 -0.46 -6.69 -6.86
N GLU A 32 -0.48 -7.93 -6.42
CA GLU A 32 -1.69 -8.77 -6.47
C GLU A 32 -2.74 -8.28 -5.46
N ILE A 33 -2.31 -7.90 -4.26
CA ILE A 33 -3.19 -7.36 -3.22
C ILE A 33 -3.80 -6.02 -3.68
N ALA A 34 -2.99 -5.09 -4.16
CA ALA A 34 -3.48 -3.82 -4.69
C ALA A 34 -4.45 -4.04 -5.87
N THR A 35 -4.12 -4.96 -6.77
CA THR A 35 -4.97 -5.34 -7.89
C THR A 35 -6.38 -5.75 -7.43
N ARG A 36 -6.48 -6.68 -6.47
CA ARG A 36 -7.77 -7.16 -5.96
C ARG A 36 -8.56 -6.06 -5.26
N LEU A 37 -7.90 -5.24 -4.45
CA LEU A 37 -8.56 -4.12 -3.76
C LEU A 37 -9.08 -3.07 -4.76
N MET A 38 -8.32 -2.79 -5.83
CA MET A 38 -8.78 -1.91 -6.92
C MET A 38 -9.98 -2.50 -7.66
N ASP A 39 -9.99 -3.82 -7.91
CA ASP A 39 -11.14 -4.51 -8.52
C ASP A 39 -12.41 -4.41 -7.66
N MET A 40 -12.25 -4.37 -6.33
CA MET A 40 -13.34 -4.13 -5.38
C MET A 40 -13.74 -2.64 -5.27
N GLY A 41 -13.03 -1.74 -5.97
CA GLY A 41 -13.31 -0.31 -6.01
C GLY A 41 -12.66 0.50 -4.89
N ALA A 42 -11.63 -0.03 -4.22
CA ALA A 42 -10.86 0.73 -3.23
C ALA A 42 -9.94 1.77 -3.89
N GLN A 43 -9.69 2.85 -3.17
CA GLN A 43 -8.68 3.86 -3.51
C GLN A 43 -7.37 3.48 -2.81
N ILE A 44 -6.35 3.15 -3.59
CA ILE A 44 -5.06 2.67 -3.06
C ILE A 44 -4.06 3.81 -3.02
N GLY A 45 -3.40 3.97 -1.87
CA GLY A 45 -2.12 4.67 -1.73
C GLY A 45 -1.08 3.71 -1.18
N TYR A 46 0.20 4.06 -1.30
CA TYR A 46 1.28 3.27 -0.73
C TYR A 46 2.32 4.13 -0.03
N HIS A 47 3.04 3.56 0.92
CA HIS A 47 4.28 4.11 1.44
C HIS A 47 5.34 3.01 1.40
N ASP A 48 6.52 3.32 0.88
CA ASP A 48 7.70 2.44 0.90
C ASP A 48 8.96 3.31 0.83
N PRO A 49 9.91 3.24 1.77
CA PRO A 49 11.10 4.09 1.76
C PRO A 49 11.99 3.92 0.52
N HIS A 50 11.92 2.77 -0.15
CA HIS A 50 12.84 2.37 -1.23
C HIS A 50 12.20 2.44 -2.62
N VAL A 51 10.90 2.74 -2.72
CA VAL A 51 10.16 2.78 -3.99
C VAL A 51 9.51 4.15 -4.18
N LEU A 52 10.09 4.99 -5.05
CA LEU A 52 9.59 6.34 -5.34
C LEU A 52 8.42 6.34 -6.33
N ASP A 53 8.44 5.44 -7.31
CA ASP A 53 7.37 5.24 -8.29
C ASP A 53 6.92 3.78 -8.23
N TRP A 54 5.63 3.58 -8.06
CA TRP A 54 5.03 2.26 -8.04
C TRP A 54 3.80 2.24 -8.94
N ARG A 55 3.73 1.21 -9.79
CA ARG A 55 2.64 1.04 -10.75
C ARG A 55 2.00 -0.32 -10.57
N VAL A 56 0.67 -0.33 -10.66
CA VAL A 56 -0.16 -1.54 -10.65
C VAL A 56 -1.01 -1.52 -11.92
N ARG A 57 -0.86 -2.55 -12.78
CA ARG A 57 -1.50 -2.60 -14.10
C ARG A 57 -1.24 -1.32 -14.93
N GLU A 58 0.03 -0.92 -15.03
CA GLU A 58 0.49 0.31 -15.71
C GLU A 58 -0.03 1.65 -15.15
N ARG A 59 -0.86 1.62 -14.11
CA ARG A 59 -1.38 2.81 -13.45
C ARG A 59 -0.47 3.22 -12.29
N PRO A 60 -0.04 4.49 -12.20
CA PRO A 60 0.70 4.97 -11.04
C PRO A 60 -0.21 4.93 -9.81
N VAL A 61 0.33 4.45 -8.69
CA VAL A 61 -0.32 4.50 -7.38
C VAL A 61 0.26 5.70 -6.62
N PRO A 62 -0.56 6.55 -5.99
CA PRO A 62 -0.06 7.66 -5.19
C PRO A 62 0.82 7.17 -4.03
N ARG A 63 2.04 7.71 -3.97
CA ARG A 63 2.92 7.55 -2.82
C ARG A 63 2.50 8.53 -1.72
N ALA A 64 2.46 8.05 -0.48
CA ALA A 64 2.36 8.89 0.69
C ALA A 64 3.75 9.36 1.13
N ASP A 65 3.89 10.66 1.38
CA ASP A 65 5.15 11.24 1.88
C ASP A 65 5.28 11.13 3.40
N SER A 66 4.15 11.21 4.11
CA SER A 66 4.06 11.05 5.57
C SER A 66 3.30 9.78 5.92
N LEU A 67 4.01 8.82 6.52
CA LEU A 67 3.45 7.54 6.94
C LEU A 67 2.25 7.74 7.90
N TYR A 68 2.45 8.50 8.97
CA TYR A 68 1.45 8.64 10.02
C TYR A 68 0.22 9.42 9.57
N GLU A 69 0.39 10.47 8.77
CA GLU A 69 -0.74 11.24 8.24
C GLU A 69 -1.57 10.39 7.26
N ALA A 70 -0.91 9.64 6.38
CA ALA A 70 -1.59 8.76 5.45
C ALA A 70 -2.31 7.63 6.17
N ALA A 71 -1.69 7.04 7.21
CA ALA A 71 -2.30 5.99 8.00
C ALA A 71 -3.54 6.50 8.76
N ALA A 72 -3.49 7.73 9.29
CA ALA A 72 -4.62 8.36 9.96
C ALA A 72 -5.77 8.72 9.01
N ALA A 73 -5.47 9.04 7.75
CA ALA A 73 -6.46 9.38 6.73
C ALA A 73 -7.07 8.16 6.01
N ALA A 74 -6.43 6.99 6.14
CA ALA A 74 -6.88 5.74 5.54
C ALA A 74 -8.00 5.09 6.35
N ASP A 75 -8.91 4.42 5.64
CA ASP A 75 -9.92 3.56 6.26
C ASP A 75 -9.35 2.21 6.70
N LEU A 76 -8.26 1.79 6.05
CA LEU A 76 -7.51 0.57 6.34
C LEU A 76 -6.03 0.79 5.99
N THR A 77 -5.15 0.43 6.91
CA THR A 77 -3.70 0.36 6.64
C THR A 77 -3.27 -1.09 6.68
N VAL A 78 -2.53 -1.54 5.66
CA VAL A 78 -2.06 -2.93 5.54
C VAL A 78 -0.54 -2.94 5.50
N LEU A 79 0.08 -3.55 6.49
CA LEU A 79 1.51 -3.82 6.50
C LEU A 79 1.80 -5.05 5.64
N LEU A 80 2.50 -4.86 4.53
CA LEU A 80 2.87 -5.93 3.59
C LEU A 80 4.36 -6.26 3.67
N GLN A 81 5.20 -5.26 3.94
CA GLN A 81 6.62 -5.45 4.20
C GLN A 81 7.06 -4.60 5.40
N GLN A 82 7.70 -5.26 6.37
CA GLN A 82 8.20 -4.61 7.58
C GLN A 82 9.61 -4.05 7.33
N HIS A 83 9.66 -2.81 6.84
CA HIS A 83 10.90 -2.04 6.80
C HIS A 83 11.28 -1.57 8.19
N ARG A 84 12.58 -1.38 8.46
CA ARG A 84 13.03 -0.87 9.77
C ARG A 84 12.47 0.51 10.11
N THR A 85 12.12 1.30 9.10
CA THR A 85 11.49 2.61 9.26
C THR A 85 10.08 2.51 9.86
N TYR A 86 9.45 1.33 9.79
CA TYR A 86 8.15 1.06 10.40
C TYR A 86 8.37 0.44 11.77
N ASP A 87 8.80 1.27 12.73
CA ASP A 87 8.82 0.89 14.15
C ASP A 87 7.36 0.91 14.67
N LEU A 88 6.60 -0.10 14.25
CA LEU A 88 5.17 -0.34 14.54
C LEU A 88 4.98 -1.50 15.52
#